data_AF-A0A7C7Y1H6-F1
#
_entry.id   AF-A0A7C7Y1H6-F1
#
_cell.length_a   1.000
_cell.length_b   1.000
_cell.length_c   1.000
_cell.angle_alpha   90.00
_cell.angle_beta   90.00
_cell.angle_gamma   90.00
#
_symmetry.space_group_name_H-M   'P 1'
#
loop_
_entity.id
_entity.type
_entity.pdbx_description
1 polymer ?
#
loop_
_entity_poly.entity_id
_entity_poly.type
_entity_poly.pdbx_seq_one_letter_code
_entity_poly.pdbx_strand_id
1 'polypeptide(L)'
;MKPPTTEKGSTGKRHMTAKDPSTSWIAQAASDLESAQANADQNRHALACFLCHESAAKAVKGFLYKQGAEMVWGDHLSDLCEDAMAFDPSFDFVKSVGALLDKHHLAARNPDAIAGAIPAEVYDSTDSAHAIEIATEVLATVRQKLSGE
;
A
#
# COMPACT_ATOMS: atom_id res chain seq x y z
N MET A 1 -61.18 -2.41 -30.08
CA MET A 1 -61.16 -1.20 -29.23
C MET A 1 -60.39 -1.55 -27.96
N LYS A 2 -59.23 -0.93 -27.73
CA LYS A 2 -58.27 -1.32 -26.66
C LYS A 2 -58.57 -0.53 -25.38
N PRO A 3 -58.57 -1.12 -24.17
CA PRO A 3 -58.59 -0.36 -22.94
C PRO A 3 -57.15 0.06 -22.52
N PRO A 4 -56.97 1.20 -21.83
CA PRO A 4 -55.68 1.65 -21.32
C PRO A 4 -55.47 1.19 -19.87
N THR A 5 -54.22 0.96 -19.48
CA THR A 5 -53.77 1.11 -18.09
C THR A 5 -52.28 1.42 -18.08
N THR A 6 -51.97 2.60 -17.57
CA THR A 6 -50.67 3.06 -17.06
C THR A 6 -50.28 2.26 -15.81
N GLU A 7 -49.01 1.90 -15.65
CA GLU A 7 -48.19 2.43 -14.52
C GLU A 7 -46.70 2.06 -14.59
N LYS A 8 -45.92 3.11 -14.36
CA LYS A 8 -44.54 3.29 -13.92
C LYS A 8 -43.73 2.05 -13.50
N GLY A 9 -42.57 1.93 -14.15
CA GLY A 9 -41.38 1.30 -13.56
C GLY A 9 -40.16 2.16 -13.90
N SER A 10 -39.94 3.24 -13.15
CA SER A 10 -38.65 3.93 -13.15
C SER A 10 -37.66 3.02 -12.42
N THR A 11 -36.93 2.21 -13.18
CA THR A 11 -35.72 1.55 -12.67
C THR A 11 -34.63 2.60 -12.57
N GLY A 12 -34.72 3.44 -11.53
CA GLY A 12 -33.57 4.15 -11.02
C GLY A 12 -32.52 3.13 -10.61
N LYS A 13 -31.61 2.79 -11.53
CA LYS A 13 -30.33 2.19 -11.17
C LYS A 13 -29.70 3.15 -10.17
N ARG A 14 -29.72 2.79 -8.88
CA ARG A 14 -28.88 3.44 -7.88
C ARG A 14 -27.45 3.23 -8.39
N HIS A 15 -26.88 4.26 -8.99
CA HIS A 15 -25.45 4.35 -9.13
C HIS A 15 -24.93 4.41 -7.70
N MET A 16 -24.55 3.24 -7.15
CA MET A 16 -23.69 3.24 -5.98
C MET A 16 -22.43 3.94 -6.46
N THR A 17 -22.23 5.19 -6.01
CA THR A 17 -20.97 5.88 -6.21
C THR A 17 -19.89 4.96 -5.67
N ALA A 18 -18.94 4.56 -6.53
CA ALA A 18 -17.82 3.74 -6.11
C ALA A 18 -17.13 4.47 -4.94
N LYS A 19 -17.05 3.80 -3.79
CA LYS A 19 -16.37 4.37 -2.62
C LYS A 19 -14.91 4.61 -3.01
N ASP A 20 -14.41 5.83 -2.81
CA ASP A 20 -13.00 6.17 -2.99
C ASP A 20 -12.15 5.11 -2.25
N PRO A 21 -11.34 4.30 -2.97
CA PRO A 21 -10.61 3.22 -2.36
C PRO A 21 -9.47 3.74 -1.47
N SER A 22 -9.04 5.00 -1.60
CA SER A 22 -7.91 5.59 -0.88
C SER A 22 -7.95 5.34 0.63
N THR A 23 -9.13 5.53 1.26
CA THR A 23 -9.31 5.37 2.70
C THR A 23 -9.04 3.93 3.15
N SER A 24 -9.51 2.95 2.38
CA SER A 24 -9.29 1.52 2.69
C SER A 24 -7.82 1.15 2.52
N TRP A 25 -7.13 1.69 1.51
CA TRP A 25 -5.70 1.47 1.29
C TRP A 25 -4.84 2.04 2.43
N ILE A 26 -5.12 3.27 2.88
CA ILE A 26 -4.40 3.88 4.00
C ILE A 26 -4.68 3.16 5.33
N ALA A 27 -5.90 2.70 5.55
CA ALA A 27 -6.24 1.90 6.72
C ALA A 27 -5.48 0.56 6.72
N GLN A 28 -5.39 -0.11 5.57
CA GLN A 28 -4.63 -1.36 5.46
C GLN A 28 -3.12 -1.13 5.64
N ALA A 29 -2.57 -0.05 5.08
CA ALA A 29 -1.16 0.30 5.28
C ALA A 29 -0.83 0.45 6.78
N ALA A 30 -1.71 1.12 7.53
CA ALA A 30 -1.57 1.26 8.98
C ALA A 30 -1.59 -0.08 9.72
N SER A 31 -2.54 -0.96 9.36
CA SER A 31 -2.66 -2.30 9.93
C SER A 31 -1.45 -3.18 9.61
N ASP A 32 -0.87 -3.03 8.43
CA ASP A 32 0.32 -3.78 8.01
C ASP A 32 1.55 -3.32 8.81
N LEU A 33 1.71 -2.01 9.05
CA LEU A 33 2.79 -1.48 9.89
C LEU A 33 2.68 -1.94 11.35
N GLU A 34 1.47 -1.91 11.93
CA GLU A 34 1.22 -2.45 13.28
C GLU A 34 1.56 -3.94 13.34
N SER A 35 1.15 -4.70 12.31
CA SER A 35 1.48 -6.12 12.20
C SER A 35 2.98 -6.35 12.04
N ALA A 36 3.70 -5.47 11.33
CA ALA A 36 5.14 -5.56 11.18
C ALA A 36 5.85 -5.42 12.53
N GLN A 37 5.45 -4.42 13.32
CA GLN A 37 5.97 -4.18 14.67
C GLN A 37 5.71 -5.38 15.60
N ALA A 38 4.48 -5.89 15.63
CA ALA A 38 4.13 -7.06 16.44
C ALA A 38 4.89 -8.33 16.03
N ASN A 39 5.24 -8.48 14.75
CA ASN A 39 6.06 -9.60 14.28
C ASN A 39 7.53 -9.42 14.63
N ALA A 40 8.07 -8.20 14.56
CA ALA A 40 9.43 -7.91 14.99
C ALA A 40 9.61 -8.21 16.49
N ASP A 41 8.65 -7.83 17.34
CA ASP A 41 8.65 -8.14 18.78
C ASP A 41 8.63 -9.65 19.07
N GLN A 42 8.10 -10.45 18.14
CA GLN A 42 8.06 -11.90 18.21
C GLN A 42 9.25 -12.58 17.51
N ASN A 43 10.29 -11.83 17.14
CA ASN A 43 11.47 -12.30 16.39
C ASN A 43 11.14 -12.87 15.00
N ARG A 44 10.03 -12.45 14.37
CA ARG A 44 9.61 -12.84 13.02
C ARG A 44 10.03 -11.79 12.00
N HIS A 45 11.33 -11.56 11.92
CA HIS A 45 11.91 -10.41 11.23
C HIS A 45 11.65 -10.39 9.72
N ALA A 46 11.72 -11.55 9.04
CA ALA A 46 11.39 -11.63 7.61
C ALA A 46 9.95 -11.17 7.33
N LEU A 47 8.99 -11.68 8.10
CA LEU A 47 7.59 -11.28 7.96
C LEU A 47 7.39 -9.78 8.28
N ALA A 48 8.09 -9.26 9.30
CA ALA A 48 8.07 -7.84 9.60
C ALA A 48 8.56 -6.99 8.42
N CYS A 49 9.70 -7.34 7.80
CA CYS A 49 10.23 -6.64 6.63
C CYS A 49 9.27 -6.70 5.42
N PHE A 50 8.63 -7.84 5.18
CA PHE A 50 7.62 -7.97 4.14
C PHE A 50 6.42 -7.04 4.40
N LEU A 51 5.91 -7.02 5.62
CA LEU A 51 4.78 -6.16 5.99
C LEU A 51 5.13 -4.67 5.95
N CYS A 52 6.40 -4.31 6.20
CA CYS A 52 6.88 -2.93 6.01
C CYS A 52 6.82 -2.51 4.54
N HIS A 53 7.26 -3.37 3.61
CA HIS A 53 7.11 -3.14 2.18
C HIS A 53 5.62 -2.97 1.80
N GLU A 54 4.77 -3.89 2.24
CA GLU A 54 3.33 -3.84 1.98
C GLU A 54 2.69 -2.55 2.49
N SER A 55 2.99 -2.15 3.73
CA SER A 55 2.52 -0.91 4.33
C SER A 55 2.88 0.29 3.45
N ALA A 56 4.15 0.42 3.08
CA ALA A 56 4.63 1.54 2.29
C ALA A 56 4.00 1.56 0.88
N ALA A 57 3.95 0.42 0.19
CA ALA A 57 3.31 0.30 -1.13
C ALA A 57 1.82 0.65 -1.08
N LYS A 58 1.09 0.13 -0.09
CA LYS A 58 -0.33 0.44 0.11
C LYS A 58 -0.58 1.90 0.46
N ALA A 59 0.34 2.53 1.20
CA ALA A 59 0.27 3.96 1.46
C ALA A 59 0.32 4.75 0.15
N VAL A 60 1.32 4.51 -0.70
CA VAL A 60 1.47 5.21 -1.99
C VAL A 60 0.31 4.90 -2.94
N LYS A 61 -0.20 3.66 -2.98
CA LYS A 61 -1.44 3.34 -3.71
C LYS A 61 -2.62 4.16 -3.21
N GLY A 62 -2.77 4.29 -1.88
CA GLY A 62 -3.79 5.14 -1.28
C GLY A 62 -3.70 6.60 -1.74
N PHE A 63 -2.48 7.14 -1.85
CA PHE A 63 -2.24 8.46 -2.44
C PHE A 63 -2.69 8.53 -3.89
N LEU A 64 -2.23 7.62 -4.75
CA LEU A 64 -2.58 7.59 -6.17
C LEU A 64 -4.10 7.50 -6.41
N TYR A 65 -4.79 6.66 -5.63
CA TYR A 65 -6.25 6.58 -5.67
C TYR A 65 -6.92 7.89 -5.24
N LYS A 66 -6.39 8.58 -4.22
CA LYS A 66 -6.89 9.90 -3.82
C LYS A 66 -6.75 10.94 -4.93
N GLN A 67 -5.67 10.87 -5.72
CA GLN A 67 -5.43 11.73 -6.87
C GLN A 67 -6.32 11.40 -8.08
N GLY A 68 -7.16 10.36 -8.00
CA GLY A 68 -8.12 10.00 -9.03
C GLY A 68 -7.66 8.91 -9.99
N ALA A 69 -6.60 8.16 -9.66
CA ALA A 69 -6.22 6.98 -10.44
C ALA A 69 -7.35 5.93 -10.43
N GLU A 70 -7.83 5.50 -11.60
CA GLU A 70 -8.88 4.47 -11.70
C GLU A 70 -8.35 3.08 -11.30
N MET A 71 -7.09 2.81 -11.63
CA MET A 71 -6.41 1.56 -11.32
C MET A 71 -4.93 1.83 -11.14
N VAL A 72 -4.36 1.30 -10.05
CA VAL A 72 -2.93 1.39 -9.76
C VAL A 72 -2.31 0.00 -9.93
N TRP A 73 -1.31 -0.11 -10.80
CA TRP A 73 -0.63 -1.36 -11.12
C TRP A 73 0.71 -1.47 -10.40
N GLY A 74 1.21 -2.70 -10.27
CA GLY A 74 2.52 -2.97 -9.66
C GLY A 74 2.49 -2.96 -8.14
N ASP A 75 3.54 -3.52 -7.56
CA ASP A 75 3.74 -3.62 -6.11
C ASP A 75 5.08 -3.03 -5.66
N HIS A 76 5.99 -2.73 -6.61
CA HIS A 76 7.26 -2.09 -6.32
C HIS A 76 7.06 -0.64 -5.91
N LEU A 77 7.54 -0.30 -4.72
CA LEU A 77 7.44 1.02 -4.13
C LEU A 77 8.18 2.07 -4.97
N SER A 78 9.31 1.72 -5.58
CA SER A 78 10.01 2.59 -6.53
C SER A 78 9.10 3.08 -7.64
N ASP A 79 8.36 2.16 -8.27
CA ASP A 79 7.54 2.41 -9.45
C ASP A 79 6.28 3.18 -9.04
N LEU A 80 5.68 2.82 -7.90
CA LEU A 80 4.55 3.55 -7.34
C LEU A 80 4.91 4.99 -6.98
N CYS A 81 6.14 5.24 -6.51
CA CYS A 81 6.61 6.61 -6.25
C CYS A 81 6.84 7.38 -7.55
N GLU A 82 7.37 6.75 -8.60
CA GLU A 82 7.48 7.37 -9.93
C GLU A 82 6.11 7.79 -10.47
N ASP A 83 5.10 6.93 -10.36
CA ASP A 83 3.72 7.26 -10.72
C ASP A 83 3.18 8.43 -9.88
N ALA A 84 3.46 8.44 -8.57
CA ALA A 84 3.01 9.49 -7.67
C ALA A 84 3.66 10.86 -7.95
N MET A 85 4.89 10.87 -8.49
CA MET A 85 5.58 12.10 -8.90
C MET A 85 4.85 12.87 -10.02
N ALA A 86 3.98 12.22 -10.80
CA ALA A 86 3.12 12.89 -11.77
C ALA A 86 2.10 13.84 -11.11
N PHE A 87 1.79 13.63 -9.82
CA PHE A 87 0.86 14.44 -9.04
C PHE A 87 1.57 15.31 -8.00
N ASP A 88 2.63 14.80 -7.38
CA ASP A 88 3.45 15.52 -6.40
C ASP A 88 4.94 15.14 -6.57
N PRO A 89 5.77 16.00 -7.19
CA PRO A 89 7.18 15.72 -7.45
C PRO A 89 8.02 15.39 -6.21
N SER A 90 7.56 15.77 -5.00
CA SER A 90 8.29 15.46 -3.77
C SER A 90 8.25 13.98 -3.37
N PHE A 91 7.50 13.14 -4.10
CA PHE A 91 7.64 11.68 -4.01
C PHE A 91 9.04 11.18 -4.41
N ASP A 92 9.88 11.99 -5.05
CA ASP A 92 11.30 11.68 -5.25
C ASP A 92 12.03 11.45 -3.91
N PHE A 93 11.71 12.24 -2.87
CA PHE A 93 12.25 12.05 -1.53
C PHE A 93 11.76 10.75 -0.90
N VAL A 94 10.48 10.42 -1.05
CA VAL A 94 9.89 9.16 -0.57
C VAL A 94 10.58 7.98 -1.25
N LYS A 95 10.77 8.05 -2.57
CA LYS A 95 11.45 7.03 -3.36
C LYS A 95 12.87 6.77 -2.91
N SER A 96 13.63 7.84 -2.62
CA SER A 96 15.07 7.75 -2.29
C SER A 96 15.38 6.82 -1.11
N VAL A 97 14.46 6.71 -0.15
CA VAL A 97 14.60 5.85 1.03
C VAL A 97 13.62 4.67 0.96
N GLY A 98 12.38 4.91 0.53
CA GLY A 98 11.32 3.89 0.44
C GLY A 98 11.72 2.71 -0.45
N ALA A 99 12.36 2.96 -1.60
CA ALA A 99 12.73 1.90 -2.54
C ALA A 99 13.68 0.84 -1.96
N LEU A 100 14.36 1.12 -0.83
CA LEU A 100 15.13 0.11 -0.11
C LEU A 100 14.26 -1.04 0.40
N LEU A 101 12.96 -0.84 0.57
CA LEU A 101 12.00 -1.87 0.95
C LEU A 101 11.68 -2.84 -0.18
N ASP A 102 11.92 -2.48 -1.46
CA ASP A 102 11.57 -3.34 -2.61
C ASP A 102 12.28 -4.70 -2.57
N LYS A 103 13.47 -4.76 -1.97
CA LYS A 103 14.20 -6.01 -1.75
C LYS A 103 13.36 -7.02 -0.95
N HIS A 104 12.50 -6.55 -0.05
CA HIS A 104 11.69 -7.40 0.84
C HIS A 104 10.43 -7.94 0.17
N HIS A 105 10.01 -7.39 -0.98
CA HIS A 105 8.80 -7.85 -1.68
C HIS A 105 8.83 -9.35 -1.96
N LEU A 106 9.98 -9.86 -2.43
CA LEU A 106 10.20 -11.28 -2.72
C LEU A 106 11.14 -11.95 -1.70
N ALA A 107 12.26 -11.32 -1.37
CA ALA A 107 13.33 -11.97 -0.59
C ALA A 107 12.91 -12.35 0.84
N ALA A 108 11.92 -11.66 1.41
CA ALA A 108 11.45 -11.94 2.76
C ALA A 108 10.47 -13.13 2.84
N ARG A 109 10.07 -13.71 1.70
CA ARG A 109 9.03 -14.76 1.64
C ARG A 109 9.44 -15.98 0.82
N ASN A 110 10.28 -15.79 -0.19
CA ASN A 110 10.54 -16.82 -1.18
C ASN A 110 12.01 -17.26 -1.10
N PRO A 111 12.30 -18.54 -0.79
CA PRO A 111 13.67 -19.04 -0.74
C PRO A 111 14.47 -18.87 -2.03
N ASP A 112 13.82 -18.97 -3.19
CA ASP A 112 14.45 -18.78 -4.51
C ASP A 112 14.93 -17.34 -4.74
N ALA A 113 14.32 -16.35 -4.08
CA ALA A 113 14.77 -14.97 -4.10
C ALA A 113 16.04 -14.71 -3.25
N ILE A 114 16.48 -15.70 -2.45
CA ILE A 114 17.69 -15.63 -1.61
C ILE A 114 18.57 -16.88 -1.75
N ALA A 115 18.72 -17.39 -2.98
CA ALA A 115 19.62 -18.50 -3.31
C ALA A 115 19.34 -19.79 -2.50
N GLY A 116 18.07 -20.05 -2.18
CA GLY A 116 17.60 -21.26 -1.49
C GLY A 116 17.68 -21.21 0.03
N ALA A 117 18.15 -20.10 0.63
CA ALA A 117 18.09 -19.91 2.07
C ALA A 117 16.63 -19.76 2.55
N ILE A 118 16.39 -19.97 3.85
CA ILE A 118 15.07 -19.80 4.46
C ILE A 118 14.95 -18.35 4.96
N PRO A 119 14.05 -17.51 4.42
CA PRO A 119 13.97 -16.10 4.80
C PRO A 119 13.82 -15.89 6.32
N ALA A 120 13.00 -16.73 6.97
CA ALA A 120 12.76 -16.67 8.40
C ALA A 120 14.00 -16.94 9.28
N GLU A 121 15.09 -17.50 8.72
CA GLU A 121 16.33 -17.81 9.45
C GLU A 121 17.46 -16.79 9.17
N VAL A 122 17.37 -16.02 8.08
CA VAL A 122 18.45 -15.11 7.66
C VAL A 122 18.17 -13.64 7.96
N TYR A 123 16.91 -13.28 8.17
CA TYR A 123 16.53 -11.93 8.57
C TYR A 123 16.66 -11.74 10.08
N ASP A 124 17.20 -10.61 10.51
CA ASP A 124 17.41 -10.31 11.93
C ASP A 124 16.70 -9.03 12.41
N SER A 125 16.90 -8.70 13.69
CA SER A 125 16.31 -7.52 14.30
C SER A 125 16.73 -6.22 13.62
N THR A 126 17.96 -6.14 13.11
CA THR A 126 18.48 -4.96 12.40
C THR A 126 17.71 -4.73 11.11
N ASP A 127 17.46 -5.81 10.34
CA ASP A 127 16.68 -5.73 9.11
C ASP A 127 15.27 -5.20 9.39
N SER A 128 14.59 -5.79 10.38
CA SER A 128 13.21 -5.40 10.70
C SER A 128 13.13 -3.99 11.30
N ALA A 129 14.11 -3.58 12.12
CA ALA A 129 14.14 -2.24 12.70
C ALA A 129 14.27 -1.16 11.62
N HIS A 130 15.21 -1.33 10.69
CA HIS A 130 15.36 -0.40 9.56
C HIS A 130 14.12 -0.40 8.66
N ALA A 131 13.53 -1.57 8.38
CA ALA A 131 12.34 -1.64 7.55
C ALA A 131 11.13 -0.92 8.20
N ILE A 132 10.96 -1.08 9.52
CA ILE A 132 9.90 -0.40 10.28
C ILE A 132 10.09 1.11 10.28
N GLU A 133 11.33 1.59 10.46
CA GLU A 133 11.65 3.02 10.41
C GLU A 133 11.24 3.62 9.05
N ILE A 134 11.66 2.99 7.96
CA ILE A 134 11.33 3.45 6.59
C ILE A 134 9.82 3.41 6.35
N ALA A 135 9.15 2.31 6.68
CA ALA A 135 7.70 2.18 6.45
C ALA A 135 6.89 3.17 7.30
N THR A 136 7.35 3.48 8.51
CA THR A 136 6.75 4.50 9.37
C THR A 136 6.84 5.88 8.73
N GLU A 137 8.02 6.26 8.24
CA GLU A 137 8.26 7.55 7.59
C GLU A 137 7.45 7.70 6.30
N VAL A 138 7.40 6.66 5.46
CA VAL A 138 6.59 6.65 4.23
C VAL A 138 5.11 6.83 4.54
N LEU A 139 4.56 6.06 5.49
CA LEU A 139 3.15 6.15 5.86
C LEU A 139 2.82 7.51 6.46
N ALA A 140 3.69 8.06 7.32
CA ALA A 140 3.52 9.38 7.90
C ALA A 140 3.52 10.48 6.82
N THR A 141 4.50 10.44 5.90
CA THR A 141 4.62 11.38 4.79
C THR A 141 3.38 11.34 3.90
N VAL A 142 2.93 10.15 3.50
CA VAL A 142 1.72 10.00 2.69
C VAL A 142 0.49 10.54 3.41
N ARG A 143 0.33 10.24 4.71
CA ARG A 143 -0.79 10.77 5.50
C ARG A 143 -0.77 12.30 5.54
N GLN A 144 0.38 12.92 5.72
CA GLN A 144 0.50 14.39 5.68
C GLN A 144 0.05 14.95 4.33
N LYS A 145 0.48 14.35 3.22
CA LYS A 145 0.06 14.74 1.86
C LYS A 145 -1.43 14.59 1.62
N LEU A 146 -2.07 13.62 2.26
CA LEU A 146 -3.52 13.41 2.19
C LEU A 146 -4.33 14.31 3.12
N SER A 147 -3.69 14.89 4.14
CA SER A 147 -4.35 15.67 5.20
C SER A 147 -4.41 17.17 4.91
N GLY A 148 -3.70 17.68 3.89
CA GLY A 148 -3.79 19.08 3.45
C GLY A 148 -4.16 19.18 1.98
N GLU A 149 -5.07 20.04 1.49
CA GLU A 149 -5.85 21.18 2.06
C GLU A 149 -5.28 21.97 3.24
#